data_AF-A0A1S2HST9-F1
#
_entry.id   AF-A0A1S2HST9-F1
#
_cell.length_a   1.000
_cell.length_b   1.000
_cell.length_c   1.000
_cell.angle_alpha   90.00
_cell.angle_beta   90.00
_cell.angle_gamma   90.00
#
_symmetry.space_group_name_H-M   'P 1'
#
loop_
_entity.id
_entity.type
_entity.pdbx_description
1 polymer ?
#
loop_
_entity_poly.entity_id
_entity_poly.type
_entity_poly.pdbx_seq_one_letter_code
_entity_poly.pdbx_strand_id
1 'polypeptide(L)'
;MNANGNPNTDSADDFEDVVSRHFDGGCSDCVTSRDAYWHELEIGNRSVIELLELEVKEYELAVTYHRNALQRLTNPIAVANAAQALEDTRVKLADAQARLARRRS
;
A
#
# COMPACT_ATOMS: atom_id res chain seq x y z
N MET A 1 2.54 -45.88 -21.76
CA MET A 1 1.24 -45.26 -21.44
C MET A 1 0.95 -45.45 -19.95
N ASN A 2 1.15 -44.41 -19.12
CA ASN A 2 0.19 -43.96 -18.10
C ASN A 2 0.68 -42.66 -17.44
N ALA A 3 -0.29 -41.86 -16.98
CA ALA A 3 -0.25 -40.42 -16.70
C ALA A 3 0.33 -40.01 -15.33
N ASN A 4 0.60 -38.70 -15.19
CA ASN A 4 0.67 -37.79 -14.01
C ASN A 4 1.78 -36.76 -14.29
N GLY A 5 1.55 -35.47 -14.54
CA GLY A 5 0.64 -34.54 -13.88
C GLY A 5 1.49 -33.51 -13.12
N ASN A 6 1.78 -32.35 -13.72
CA ASN A 6 1.96 -31.08 -13.01
C ASN A 6 1.95 -29.89 -13.99
N PRO A 7 0.91 -29.04 -14.00
CA PRO A 7 0.92 -27.77 -14.71
C PRO A 7 1.52 -26.60 -13.89
N ASN A 8 2.16 -26.86 -12.75
CA ASN A 8 2.72 -25.80 -11.90
C ASN A 8 4.21 -25.52 -12.19
N THR A 9 4.51 -24.84 -13.30
CA THR A 9 5.80 -24.11 -13.43
C THR A 9 5.66 -22.68 -13.96
N ASP A 10 4.46 -22.23 -14.32
CA ASP A 10 4.23 -20.97 -15.05
C ASP A 10 4.14 -19.71 -14.17
N SER A 11 5.18 -19.37 -13.40
CA SER A 11 5.18 -18.02 -12.78
C SER A 11 6.55 -17.41 -12.46
N ALA A 12 7.60 -18.21 -12.30
CA ALA A 12 8.94 -17.68 -12.06
C ALA A 12 9.73 -17.55 -13.37
N ASP A 13 9.63 -18.56 -14.24
CA ASP A 13 10.38 -18.63 -15.49
C ASP A 13 9.89 -17.57 -16.50
N ASP A 14 8.59 -17.31 -16.57
CA ASP A 14 8.02 -16.26 -17.45
C ASP A 14 8.43 -14.84 -17.01
N PHE A 15 8.60 -14.59 -15.71
CA PHE A 15 8.99 -13.28 -15.21
C PHE A 15 10.49 -13.04 -15.42
N GLU A 16 11.35 -14.03 -15.18
CA GLU A 16 12.77 -13.94 -15.48
C GLU A 16 13.06 -13.88 -16.99
N ASP A 17 12.23 -14.51 -17.82
CA ASP A 17 12.34 -14.44 -19.28
C ASP A 17 11.87 -13.06 -19.81
N VAL A 18 10.81 -12.48 -19.25
CA VAL A 18 10.41 -11.09 -19.58
C VAL A 18 11.48 -10.07 -19.15
N VAL A 19 12.09 -10.25 -17.99
CA VAL A 19 13.19 -9.40 -17.52
C VAL A 19 14.44 -9.59 -18.40
N SER A 20 14.81 -10.83 -18.75
CA SER A 20 15.94 -11.10 -19.64
C SER A 20 15.75 -10.49 -21.03
N ARG A 21 14.55 -10.64 -21.63
CA ARG A 21 14.21 -10.03 -22.93
C ARG A 21 14.21 -8.50 -22.90
N HIS A 22 13.94 -7.87 -21.75
CA HIS A 22 14.01 -6.42 -21.58
C HIS A 22 15.45 -5.90 -21.60
N PHE A 23 16.42 -6.68 -21.10
CA PHE A 23 17.83 -6.30 -21.06
C PHE A 23 18.64 -6.75 -22.30
N ASP A 24 18.28 -7.87 -22.92
CA ASP A 24 18.95 -8.36 -24.14
C ASP A 24 18.59 -7.57 -25.42
N GLY A 25 17.55 -6.72 -25.34
CA GLY A 25 17.02 -5.93 -26.46
C GLY A 25 17.79 -4.65 -26.81
N GLY A 26 18.89 -4.32 -26.11
CA GLY A 26 19.72 -3.17 -26.44
C GLY A 26 18.97 -1.83 -26.33
N CYS A 27 18.52 -1.49 -25.14
CA CYS A 27 17.91 -0.20 -24.85
C CYS A 27 18.98 0.75 -24.29
N SER A 28 19.34 1.81 -25.02
CA SER A 28 20.40 2.76 -24.64
C SER A 28 20.11 3.54 -23.36
N ASP A 29 18.84 3.55 -22.93
CA ASP A 29 18.34 4.37 -21.82
C ASP A 29 17.79 3.51 -20.67
N CYS A 30 17.94 2.18 -20.76
CA CYS A 30 17.46 1.28 -19.73
C CYS A 30 18.53 1.12 -18.62
N VAL A 31 18.08 1.38 -17.39
CA VAL A 31 18.86 1.49 -16.16
C VAL A 31 19.95 0.41 -16.08
N THR A 32 21.20 0.83 -15.85
CA THR A 32 22.46 0.10 -16.12
C THR A 32 22.71 -1.18 -15.32
N SER A 33 21.72 -1.74 -14.61
CA SER A 33 21.75 -3.10 -14.08
C SER A 33 20.37 -3.52 -13.57
N ARG A 34 20.13 -4.84 -13.51
CA ARG A 34 18.99 -5.46 -12.80
C ARG A 34 18.80 -4.85 -11.40
N ASP A 35 19.90 -4.55 -10.71
CA ASP A 35 19.90 -3.95 -9.37
C ASP A 35 19.32 -2.54 -9.36
N ALA A 36 19.51 -1.76 -10.42
CA ALA A 36 18.95 -0.41 -10.50
C ALA A 36 17.43 -0.41 -10.76
N TYR A 37 16.92 -1.40 -11.51
CA TYR A 37 15.47 -1.63 -11.64
C TYR A 37 14.83 -2.07 -10.30
N TRP A 38 15.50 -2.97 -9.57
CA TRP A 38 15.09 -3.31 -8.19
C TRP A 38 15.19 -2.11 -7.25
N HIS A 39 16.20 -1.25 -7.42
CA HIS A 39 16.39 -0.08 -6.57
C HIS A 39 15.30 0.99 -6.81
N GLU A 40 14.88 1.20 -8.06
CA GLU A 40 13.74 2.08 -8.36
C GLU A 40 12.41 1.52 -7.82
N LEU A 41 12.20 0.20 -7.88
CA LEU A 41 11.06 -0.46 -7.25
C LEU A 41 11.10 -0.36 -5.73
N GLU A 42 12.27 -0.49 -5.09
CA GLU A 42 12.45 -0.30 -3.65
C GLU A 42 12.28 1.16 -3.22
N ILE A 43 12.78 2.13 -3.99
CA ILE A 43 12.59 3.56 -3.71
C ILE A 43 11.09 3.92 -3.87
N GLY A 44 10.42 3.36 -4.87
CA GLY A 44 8.97 3.46 -5.06
C GLY A 44 8.17 2.82 -3.91
N ASN A 45 8.50 1.60 -3.49
CA ASN A 45 7.79 0.94 -2.39
C ASN A 45 8.12 1.56 -1.02
N ARG A 46 9.37 1.99 -0.79
CA ARG A 46 9.77 2.67 0.44
C ARG A 46 9.05 4.02 0.57
N SER A 47 8.91 4.77 -0.52
CA SER A 47 8.09 5.99 -0.51
C SER A 47 6.60 5.70 -0.31
N VAL A 48 6.04 4.63 -0.88
CA VAL A 48 4.64 4.25 -0.65
C VAL A 48 4.37 3.82 0.80
N ILE A 49 5.27 3.05 1.41
CA ILE A 49 5.16 2.66 2.82
C ILE A 49 5.23 3.89 3.72
N GLU A 50 6.19 4.78 3.49
CA GLU A 50 6.32 6.04 4.25
C GLU A 50 5.08 6.93 4.12
N LEU A 51 4.50 7.04 2.93
CA LEU A 51 3.25 7.78 2.70
C LEU A 51 2.06 7.14 3.43
N LEU A 52 1.95 5.81 3.42
CA LEU A 52 0.91 5.09 4.15
C LEU A 52 1.07 5.23 5.67
N GLU A 53 2.31 5.23 6.17
CA GLU A 53 2.60 5.50 7.58
C GLU A 53 2.20 6.92 8.00
N LEU A 54 2.46 7.91 7.13
CA LEU A 54 2.01 9.27 7.35
C LEU A 54 0.48 9.36 7.35
N GLU A 55 -0.18 8.74 6.37
CA GLU A 55 -1.65 8.70 6.27
C GLU A 55 -2.28 8.08 7.52
N VAL A 56 -1.72 6.98 8.04
CA VAL A 56 -2.16 6.37 9.31
C VAL A 56 -2.03 7.35 10.48
N LYS A 57 -0.88 8.02 10.63
CA LYS A 57 -0.65 8.99 11.72
C LYS A 57 -1.63 10.17 11.64
N GLU A 58 -1.92 10.66 10.44
CA GLU A 58 -2.88 11.74 10.23
C GLU A 58 -4.30 11.33 10.64
N TYR A 59 -4.74 10.12 10.25
CA TYR A 59 -6.05 9.62 10.68
C TYR A 59 -6.12 9.36 12.18
N GLU A 60 -5.06 8.87 12.83
CA GLU A 60 -5.00 8.72 14.29
C GLU A 60 -5.17 10.07 15.01
N LEU A 61 -4.50 11.11 14.51
CA LEU A 61 -4.63 12.47 15.02
C LEU A 61 -6.06 13.00 14.83
N ALA A 62 -6.65 12.79 13.64
CA ALA A 62 -8.02 13.19 13.35
C ALA A 62 -9.04 12.46 14.23
N VAL A 63 -8.88 11.15 14.48
CA VAL A 63 -9.71 10.40 15.44
C VAL A 63 -9.64 11.01 16.84
N THR A 64 -8.43 11.38 17.29
CA THR A 64 -8.24 12.02 18.59
C THR A 64 -8.91 13.40 18.64
N TYR A 65 -8.78 14.18 17.58
CA TYR A 65 -9.43 15.48 17.44
C TYR A 65 -10.96 15.37 17.51
N HIS A 66 -11.57 14.46 16.73
CA HIS A 66 -13.02 14.28 16.72
C HIS A 66 -13.55 13.74 18.07
N ARG A 67 -12.82 12.84 18.73
CA ARG A 67 -13.15 12.41 20.11
C ARG A 67 -13.13 13.57 21.10
N ASN A 68 -12.10 14.42 21.04
CA ASN A 68 -12.00 15.59 21.91
C ASN A 68 -13.10 16.63 21.61
N ALA A 69 -13.48 16.80 20.34
CA ALA A 69 -14.59 17.66 19.96
C ALA A 69 -15.91 17.16 20.56
N LEU A 70 -16.20 15.85 20.47
CA LEU A 70 -17.40 15.24 21.05
C LEU A 70 -17.53 15.48 22.56
N GLN A 71 -16.43 15.51 23.30
CA GLN A 71 -16.45 15.79 24.75
C GLN A 71 -16.86 17.24 25.08
N ARG A 72 -16.70 18.17 24.14
CA ARG A 72 -16.92 19.61 24.36
C ARG A 72 -18.22 20.11 23.76
N LEU A 73 -18.76 19.40 22.77
CA LEU A 73 -19.98 19.77 22.07
C LEU A 73 -21.21 19.46 22.92
N THR A 74 -22.11 20.44 23.03
CA THR A 74 -23.40 20.30 23.74
C THR A 74 -24.58 20.39 22.78
N ASN A 75 -24.39 20.94 21.58
CA ASN A 75 -25.42 21.01 20.56
C ASN A 75 -25.64 19.61 19.95
N PRO A 76 -26.86 19.05 19.98
CA PRO A 76 -27.12 17.67 19.56
C PRO A 76 -26.83 17.41 18.07
N ILE A 77 -27.06 18.40 17.20
CA ILE A 77 -26.75 18.30 15.76
C ILE A 77 -25.24 18.29 15.56
N ALA A 78 -24.51 19.17 16.26
CA ALA A 78 -23.05 19.19 16.20
C ALA A 78 -22.44 17.89 16.75
N VAL A 79 -23.00 17.33 17.83
CA VAL A 79 -22.60 16.03 18.38
C VAL A 79 -22.81 14.92 17.35
N ALA A 80 -23.98 14.86 16.71
CA ALA A 80 -24.27 13.85 15.67
C ALA A 80 -23.29 13.96 14.50
N ASN A 81 -23.01 15.18 14.01
CA ASN A 81 -22.06 15.40 12.91
C ASN A 81 -20.63 15.01 13.30
N ALA A 82 -20.18 15.36 14.51
CA ALA A 82 -18.85 14.99 15.00
C ALA A 82 -18.73 13.47 15.25
N ALA A 83 -19.81 12.81 15.66
CA ALA A 83 -19.86 11.36 15.83
C ALA A 83 -19.77 10.64 14.48
N GLN A 84 -20.49 11.12 13.46
CA GLN A 84 -20.38 10.58 12.10
C GLN A 84 -18.97 10.77 11.54
N ALA A 85 -18.40 11.98 11.66
CA ALA A 85 -17.04 12.25 11.19
C ALA A 85 -16.01 11.34 11.89
N LEU A 86 -16.15 11.13 13.20
CA LEU A 86 -15.30 10.21 13.95
C LEU A 86 -15.38 8.77 13.40
N GLU A 87 -16.57 8.30 13.08
CA GLU A 87 -16.76 6.95 12.56
C GLU A 87 -16.17 6.82 11.15
N ASP A 88 -16.42 7.78 10.27
CA ASP A 88 -15.84 7.81 8.93
C ASP A 88 -14.30 7.82 8.97
N THR A 89 -13.70 8.62 9.87
CA THR A 89 -12.25 8.66 10.05
C THR A 89 -11.70 7.35 10.59
N ARG A 90 -12.42 6.64 11.48
CA ARG A 90 -12.00 5.31 11.95
C ARG A 90 -12.00 4.27 10.85
N VAL A 91 -13.00 4.30 9.97
CA VAL A 91 -13.05 3.40 8.81
C VAL A 91 -11.84 3.65 7.90
N LYS A 92 -11.53 4.92 7.61
CA LYS A 92 -10.35 5.29 6.81
C LYS A 92 -9.04 4.89 7.48
N LEU A 93 -8.92 5.08 8.80
CA LEU A 93 -7.76 4.62 9.57
C LEU A 93 -7.56 3.11 9.44
N ALA A 94 -8.63 2.33 9.60
CA ALA A 94 -8.57 0.88 9.49
C ALA A 94 -8.15 0.43 8.08
N ASP A 95 -8.66 1.07 7.02
CA ASP A 95 -8.24 0.77 5.65
C ASP A 95 -6.77 1.14 5.40
N ALA A 96 -6.33 2.32 5.85
CA ALA A 96 -4.94 2.74 5.73
C ALA A 96 -3.99 1.80 6.47
N GLN A 97 -4.34 1.37 7.69
CA GLN A 97 -3.60 0.36 8.45
C GLN A 97 -3.55 -0.98 7.72
N ALA A 98 -4.67 -1.42 7.13
CA ALA A 98 -4.71 -2.66 6.35
C ALA A 98 -3.86 -2.58 5.08
N ARG A 99 -3.89 -1.45 4.37
CA ARG A 99 -3.04 -1.17 3.20
C ARG A 99 -1.56 -1.18 3.58
N LEU A 100 -1.20 -0.54 4.69
CA LEU A 100 0.17 -0.54 5.22
C LEU A 100 0.63 -1.95 5.61
N ALA A 101 -0.22 -2.73 6.29
CA ALA A 101 0.09 -4.11 6.66
C ALA A 101 0.37 -4.99 5.43
N ARG A 102 -0.47 -4.90 4.40
CA ARG A 102 -0.28 -5.63 3.12
C ARG A 102 0.99 -5.22 2.36
N ARG A 103 1.50 -4.00 2.57
CA ARG A 103 2.74 -3.53 1.95
C ARG A 103 3.99 -3.91 2.72
N ARG A 104 3.86 -4.20 4.02
CA ARG A 104 4.96 -4.63 4.90
C ARG A 104 5.11 -6.16 5.01
N SER A 105 4.08 -6.92 4.64
CA SER A 105 4.08 -8.39 4.56
C SER A 105 4.74 -8.90 3.28
#